data_AF-A0A4S8LFQ6-F1
#
_entry.id   AF-A0A4S8LFQ6-F1
#
_cell.length_a   1.000
_cell.length_b   1.000
_cell.length_c   1.000
_cell.angle_alpha   90.00
_cell.angle_beta   90.00
_cell.angle_gamma   90.00
#
_symmetry.space_group_name_H-M   'P 1'
#
loop_
_entity.id
_entity.type
_entity.pdbx_description
1 polymer ?
#
loop_
_entity_poly.entity_id
_entity_poly.type
_entity_poly.pdbx_seq_one_letter_code
_entity_poly.pdbx_strand_id
1 'polypeptide(L)'
;MRSQSQNETEDSVLVLPRTESQLTQSDKSSSEGAGTSKITFLFKLLISLSDLCPFCDKRLPDPCSPTLDKLLLEITAKATRDPRPRNANGLKAPLSVFASFCSRHEWESKIVPLAEKRGWPKVVDWDNFQERIKEMKVEMEVLLYDHVFVTTSRHNQNEARVRNSSHFWVQALKTISKQGRMKGDVQSRMANFDQSLPGYYGELGYAIILETIQEMFPADDLFDVVVEPMNVQDFFEYVLIPEVAVRLIMEDMDLKGQDGMAKAVKIAKESWSYGSQMFPAE
;
A
#
# COMPACT_ATOMS: atom_id res chain seq x y z
N MET A 1 -2.25 -66.59 -0.06
CA MET A 1 -3.33 -66.86 -1.03
C MET A 1 -3.88 -65.50 -1.44
N ARG A 2 -3.53 -64.98 -2.63
CA ARG A 2 -4.25 -65.14 -3.91
C ARG A 2 -5.68 -64.57 -3.81
N SER A 3 -6.16 -63.60 -4.58
CA SER A 3 -5.78 -63.19 -5.94
C SER A 3 -6.34 -61.79 -6.30
N GLN A 4 -5.69 -61.17 -7.30
CA GLN A 4 -6.21 -60.11 -8.19
C GLN A 4 -7.34 -60.62 -9.09
N SER A 5 -8.07 -59.69 -9.74
CA SER A 5 -8.28 -59.60 -11.22
C SER A 5 -9.42 -58.60 -11.51
N GLN A 6 -9.20 -57.46 -12.21
CA GLN A 6 -9.31 -57.26 -13.69
C GLN A 6 -10.78 -57.20 -14.18
N ASN A 7 -11.23 -56.44 -15.19
CA ASN A 7 -10.64 -55.81 -16.39
C ASN A 7 -11.68 -54.80 -16.99
N GLU A 8 -11.27 -53.68 -17.63
CA GLU A 8 -11.27 -53.37 -19.11
C GLU A 8 -12.69 -53.29 -19.75
N THR A 9 -13.06 -52.33 -20.62
CA THR A 9 -12.56 -51.93 -21.96
C THR A 9 -13.17 -50.53 -22.35
N GLU A 10 -12.48 -49.57 -23.01
CA GLU A 10 -12.22 -49.42 -24.48
C GLU A 10 -13.50 -49.59 -25.35
N ASP A 11 -13.84 -48.85 -26.42
CA ASP A 11 -13.24 -47.81 -27.27
C ASP A 11 -14.38 -47.30 -28.23
N SER A 12 -14.23 -46.17 -28.96
CA SER A 12 -14.75 -45.97 -30.34
C SER A 12 -14.89 -44.49 -30.76
N VAL A 13 -14.30 -44.20 -31.92
CA VAL A 13 -14.15 -42.93 -32.66
C VAL A 13 -15.05 -42.93 -33.91
N LEU A 14 -15.16 -41.76 -34.56
CA LEU A 14 -15.61 -41.45 -35.96
C LEU A 14 -17.04 -40.83 -36.00
N VAL A 15 -17.38 -39.76 -36.73
CA VAL A 15 -17.11 -39.35 -38.12
C VAL A 15 -17.49 -37.85 -38.30
N LEU A 16 -16.76 -37.08 -39.13
CA LEU A 16 -17.26 -35.89 -39.84
C LEU A 16 -17.44 -36.25 -41.34
N PRO A 17 -18.39 -35.66 -42.11
CA PRO A 17 -18.01 -34.51 -42.95
C PRO A 17 -19.12 -33.49 -43.37
N ARG A 18 -18.62 -32.31 -43.78
CA ARG A 18 -19.07 -31.23 -44.73
C ARG A 18 -20.41 -31.33 -45.47
N THR A 19 -21.05 -30.16 -45.72
CA THR A 19 -21.08 -29.38 -47.01
C THR A 19 -21.94 -28.08 -46.94
N GLU A 20 -21.40 -26.95 -47.41
CA GLU A 20 -21.85 -26.05 -48.53
C GLU A 20 -23.16 -25.25 -48.36
N SER A 21 -23.15 -23.91 -48.50
CA SER A 21 -23.60 -23.13 -49.69
C SER A 21 -24.66 -22.12 -49.20
N GLN A 22 -24.84 -20.86 -49.61
CA GLN A 22 -24.25 -19.90 -50.56
C GLN A 22 -24.80 -18.49 -50.19
N LEU A 23 -24.10 -17.44 -50.66
CA LEU A 23 -24.52 -16.07 -51.08
C LEU A 23 -25.88 -15.50 -50.58
N THR A 24 -25.94 -14.22 -50.14
CA THR A 24 -26.13 -13.08 -51.06
C THR A 24 -25.56 -11.74 -50.56
N GLN A 25 -25.26 -10.90 -51.56
CA GLN A 25 -24.72 -9.55 -51.53
C GLN A 25 -25.67 -8.49 -50.95
N SER A 26 -25.12 -7.40 -50.39
CA SER A 26 -25.28 -6.05 -50.97
C SER A 26 -24.57 -4.96 -50.15
N ASP A 27 -23.93 -4.07 -50.90
CA ASP A 27 -23.12 -2.94 -50.47
C ASP A 27 -23.86 -1.90 -49.62
N LYS A 28 -23.12 -1.28 -48.68
CA LYS A 28 -23.06 0.19 -48.58
C LYS A 28 -21.88 0.64 -47.72
N SER A 29 -21.04 1.44 -48.37
CA SER A 29 -19.94 2.25 -47.86
C SER A 29 -20.24 2.97 -46.54
N SER A 30 -19.31 2.88 -45.59
CA SER A 30 -19.13 3.88 -44.50
C SER A 30 -17.65 3.85 -44.09
N SER A 31 -16.82 4.54 -44.87
CA SER A 31 -15.36 4.63 -44.68
C SER A 31 -14.96 5.83 -43.82
N GLU A 32 -15.59 6.01 -42.65
CA GLU A 32 -15.24 7.11 -41.71
C GLU A 32 -14.68 6.63 -40.36
N GLY A 33 -14.60 5.31 -40.11
CA GLY A 33 -14.18 4.76 -38.81
C GLY A 33 -12.72 4.31 -38.66
N ALA A 34 -11.93 4.25 -39.74
CA ALA A 34 -10.60 3.60 -39.72
C ALA A 34 -9.42 4.57 -39.57
N GLY A 35 -9.59 5.85 -39.95
CA GLY A 35 -8.51 6.85 -39.94
C GLY A 35 -8.22 7.44 -38.56
N THR A 36 -9.26 7.68 -37.76
CA THR A 36 -9.17 8.23 -36.41
C THR A 36 -8.47 7.28 -35.44
N SER A 37 -8.71 5.97 -35.56
CA SER A 37 -8.08 4.93 -34.71
C SER A 37 -6.60 4.69 -35.01
N LYS A 38 -6.17 4.79 -36.28
CA LYS A 38 -4.74 4.70 -36.64
C LYS A 38 -3.94 5.93 -36.24
N ILE A 39 -4.54 7.13 -36.36
CA ILE A 39 -3.90 8.40 -35.96
C ILE A 39 -3.77 8.47 -34.43
N THR A 40 -4.79 8.06 -33.68
CA THR A 40 -4.69 7.95 -32.20
C THR A 40 -3.65 6.90 -31.79
N PHE A 41 -3.56 5.76 -32.47
CA PHE A 41 -2.54 4.74 -32.20
C PHE A 41 -1.10 5.24 -32.44
N LEU A 42 -0.84 5.94 -33.54
CA LEU A 42 0.47 6.50 -33.85
C LEU A 42 0.85 7.67 -32.93
N PHE A 43 -0.12 8.51 -32.56
CA PHE A 43 0.07 9.58 -31.59
C PHE A 43 0.37 9.03 -30.19
N LYS A 44 -0.30 7.94 -29.81
CA LYS A 44 -0.08 7.18 -28.57
C LYS A 44 1.30 6.52 -28.52
N LEU A 45 1.79 6.00 -29.65
CA LEU A 45 3.15 5.47 -29.78
C LEU A 45 4.21 6.58 -29.71
N LEU A 46 3.94 7.75 -30.30
CA LEU A 46 4.86 8.91 -30.27
C LEU A 46 4.99 9.53 -28.88
N ILE A 47 3.91 9.55 -28.09
CA ILE A 47 3.99 9.99 -26.68
C ILE A 47 4.79 8.98 -25.86
N SER A 48 4.65 7.67 -26.11
CA SER A 48 5.43 6.64 -25.39
C SER A 48 6.92 6.64 -25.74
N LEU A 49 7.34 7.34 -26.81
CA LEU A 49 8.74 7.53 -27.20
C LEU A 49 9.35 8.84 -26.68
N SER A 50 8.55 9.68 -26.01
CA SER A 50 9.00 10.93 -25.40
C SER A 50 9.59 10.66 -24.02
N ASP A 51 10.77 11.21 -23.72
CA ASP A 51 11.34 11.18 -22.37
C ASP A 51 10.69 12.22 -21.44
N LEU A 52 9.85 13.12 -21.97
CA LEU A 52 9.14 14.15 -21.23
C LEU A 52 7.65 13.84 -21.07
N CYS A 53 7.13 14.14 -19.88
CA CYS A 53 5.72 14.11 -19.56
C CYS A 53 4.96 15.13 -20.42
N PRO A 54 3.90 14.71 -21.14
CA PRO A 54 3.15 15.60 -22.03
C PRO A 54 2.38 16.70 -21.30
N PHE A 55 2.24 16.65 -19.97
CA PHE A 55 1.47 17.63 -19.19
C PHE A 55 2.34 18.59 -18.37
N CYS A 56 3.39 18.10 -17.71
CA CYS A 56 4.21 18.91 -16.79
C CYS A 56 5.64 19.16 -17.26
N ASP A 57 6.03 18.60 -18.42
CA ASP A 57 7.37 18.75 -19.02
C ASP A 57 8.55 18.20 -18.18
N LYS A 58 8.28 17.51 -17.06
CA LYS A 58 9.30 16.75 -16.31
C LYS A 58 9.60 15.44 -17.04
N ARG A 59 10.77 14.86 -16.80
CA ARG A 59 11.12 13.53 -17.34
C ARG A 59 10.17 12.44 -16.81
N LEU A 60 9.80 11.51 -17.67
CA LEU A 60 9.11 10.28 -17.32
C LEU A 60 10.11 9.24 -16.77
N PRO A 61 9.65 8.28 -15.95
CA PRO A 61 10.47 7.16 -15.53
C PRO A 61 10.81 6.25 -16.73
N ASP A 62 11.99 5.64 -16.69
CA ASP A 62 12.43 4.66 -17.69
C ASP A 62 12.89 3.38 -16.98
N PRO A 63 12.21 2.23 -17.18
CA PRO A 63 10.96 2.06 -17.94
C PRO A 63 9.75 2.66 -17.22
N CYS A 64 8.72 3.06 -17.99
CA CYS A 64 7.41 3.39 -17.43
C CYS A 64 6.71 2.13 -16.89
N SER A 65 5.98 2.25 -15.77
CA SER A 65 5.18 1.14 -15.28
C SER A 65 3.92 0.90 -16.13
N PRO A 66 3.38 -0.33 -16.17
CA PRO A 66 2.11 -0.61 -16.84
C PRO A 66 0.94 0.24 -16.33
N THR A 67 0.96 0.59 -15.04
CA THR A 67 -0.03 1.48 -14.42
C THR A 67 0.06 2.89 -15.00
N LEU A 68 1.30 3.42 -15.11
CA LEU A 68 1.53 4.74 -15.67
C LEU A 68 1.14 4.81 -17.14
N ASP A 69 1.46 3.77 -17.90
CA ASP A 69 1.02 3.62 -19.28
C ASP A 69 -0.51 3.65 -19.37
N LYS A 70 -1.21 2.82 -18.60
CA LYS A 70 -2.69 2.80 -18.57
C LYS A 70 -3.28 4.19 -18.29
N LEU A 71 -2.77 4.90 -17.28
CA LEU A 71 -3.20 6.26 -16.96
C LEU A 71 -2.99 7.21 -18.15
N LEU A 72 -1.82 7.14 -18.80
CA LEU A 72 -1.52 7.95 -19.98
C LEU A 72 -2.52 7.67 -21.12
N LEU A 73 -2.91 6.41 -21.33
CA LEU A 73 -3.88 6.03 -22.35
C LEU A 73 -5.27 6.61 -22.07
N GLU A 74 -5.69 6.62 -20.82
CA GLU A 74 -7.01 7.13 -20.42
C GLU A 74 -7.09 8.66 -20.53
N ILE A 75 -6.03 9.38 -20.15
CA ILE A 75 -6.02 10.84 -20.15
C ILE A 75 -5.81 11.41 -21.56
N THR A 76 -5.06 10.73 -22.42
CA THR A 76 -4.82 11.19 -23.81
C THR A 76 -6.10 11.22 -24.63
N ALA A 77 -7.09 10.38 -24.34
CA ALA A 77 -8.41 10.43 -24.97
C ALA A 77 -9.21 11.70 -24.63
N LYS A 78 -8.86 12.40 -23.54
CA LYS A 78 -9.54 13.60 -23.03
C LYS A 78 -8.72 14.88 -23.21
N ALA A 79 -7.51 14.75 -23.75
CA ALA A 79 -6.56 15.84 -23.89
C ALA A 79 -6.51 16.37 -25.32
N THR A 80 -6.14 17.63 -25.48
CA THR A 80 -5.89 18.26 -26.78
C THR A 80 -4.40 18.52 -26.95
N ARG A 81 -3.95 18.53 -28.21
CA ARG A 81 -2.56 18.83 -28.55
C ARG A 81 -2.22 20.27 -28.20
N ASP A 82 -1.11 20.47 -27.49
CA ASP A 82 -0.60 21.77 -27.05
C ASP A 82 0.94 21.74 -27.08
N PRO A 83 1.55 21.71 -28.28
CA PRO A 83 2.99 21.55 -28.43
C PRO A 83 3.71 22.79 -27.88
N ARG A 84 4.75 22.57 -27.08
CA ARG A 84 5.56 23.62 -26.44
C ARG A 84 7.00 23.58 -26.96
N PRO A 85 7.76 24.69 -26.93
CA PRO A 85 9.14 24.72 -27.44
C PRO A 85 10.07 23.65 -26.84
N ARG A 86 9.85 23.29 -25.56
CA ARG A 86 10.61 22.23 -24.87
C ARG A 86 9.96 20.84 -24.95
N ASN A 87 8.72 20.76 -25.41
CA ASN A 87 7.94 19.53 -25.46
C ASN A 87 6.98 19.56 -26.66
N ALA A 88 7.46 19.09 -27.81
CA ALA A 88 6.67 19.02 -29.04
C ALA A 88 5.46 18.08 -28.95
N ASN A 89 5.47 17.19 -27.96
CA ASN A 89 4.39 16.25 -27.64
C ASN A 89 3.49 16.77 -26.50
N GLY A 90 3.60 18.05 -26.16
CA GLY A 90 2.78 18.69 -25.13
C GLY A 90 1.29 18.52 -25.38
N LEU A 91 0.56 18.27 -24.29
CA LEU A 91 -0.89 18.14 -24.23
C LEU A 91 -1.47 19.12 -23.23
N LYS A 92 -2.76 19.41 -23.39
CA LYS A 92 -3.55 20.25 -22.49
C LYS A 92 -4.83 19.52 -22.08
N ALA A 93 -5.11 19.54 -20.79
CA ALA A 93 -6.34 19.05 -20.17
C ALA A 93 -6.56 19.77 -18.82
N PRO A 94 -7.77 19.76 -18.23
CA PRO A 94 -7.98 20.24 -16.86
C PRO A 94 -7.09 19.50 -15.85
N LEU A 95 -6.67 20.18 -14.77
CA LEU A 95 -5.81 19.58 -13.73
C LEU A 95 -6.38 18.28 -13.17
N SER A 96 -7.69 18.23 -12.95
CA SER A 96 -8.40 17.03 -12.46
C SER A 96 -8.28 15.83 -13.40
N VAL A 97 -7.94 16.02 -14.67
CA VAL A 97 -7.78 14.92 -15.64
C VAL A 97 -6.39 14.30 -15.55
N PHE A 98 -5.33 15.10 -15.40
CA PHE A 98 -3.95 14.61 -15.49
C PHE A 98 -3.19 14.58 -14.15
N ALA A 99 -3.76 15.13 -13.07
CA ALA A 99 -3.09 15.21 -11.77
C ALA A 99 -2.63 13.85 -11.24
N SER A 100 -3.46 12.81 -11.36
CA SER A 100 -3.11 11.45 -10.91
C SER A 100 -1.95 10.87 -11.71
N PHE A 101 -1.92 11.10 -13.04
CA PHE A 101 -0.80 10.71 -13.89
C PHE A 101 0.49 11.44 -13.51
N CYS A 102 0.42 12.77 -13.33
CA CYS A 102 1.57 13.57 -12.91
C CYS A 102 2.13 13.13 -11.55
N SER A 103 1.23 12.86 -10.60
CA SER A 103 1.62 12.38 -9.28
C SER A 103 2.27 11.00 -9.36
N ARG A 104 1.72 10.09 -10.18
CA ARG A 104 2.27 8.74 -10.37
C ARG A 104 3.65 8.75 -11.01
N HIS A 105 3.87 9.48 -12.11
CA HIS A 105 5.19 9.47 -12.74
C HIS A 105 6.25 10.17 -11.87
N GLU A 106 5.87 11.20 -11.10
CA GLU A 106 6.78 11.84 -10.17
C GLU A 106 7.19 10.88 -9.05
N TRP A 107 6.23 10.09 -8.54
CA TRP A 107 6.49 9.03 -7.58
C TRP A 107 7.41 7.94 -8.16
N GLU A 108 7.13 7.44 -9.36
CA GLU A 108 7.97 6.44 -10.04
C GLU A 108 9.37 6.96 -10.35
N SER A 109 9.51 8.25 -10.70
CA SER A 109 10.80 8.83 -11.05
C SER A 109 11.69 9.16 -9.85
N LYS A 110 11.10 9.46 -8.69
CA LYS A 110 11.83 9.98 -7.53
C LYS A 110 11.79 9.07 -6.32
N ILE A 111 10.63 8.53 -6.00
CA ILE A 111 10.39 7.81 -4.75
C ILE A 111 10.78 6.34 -4.90
N VAL A 112 10.44 5.70 -6.03
CA VAL A 112 10.81 4.29 -6.27
C VAL A 112 12.33 4.06 -6.27
N PRO A 113 13.16 4.86 -6.97
CA PRO A 113 14.62 4.68 -6.92
C PRO A 113 15.21 4.97 -5.53
N LEU A 114 14.61 5.90 -4.79
CA LEU A 114 15.00 6.17 -3.40
C LEU A 114 14.69 4.98 -2.50
N ALA A 115 13.50 4.39 -2.64
CA ALA A 115 13.07 3.21 -1.89
C ALA A 115 14.01 2.02 -2.14
N GLU A 116 14.37 1.77 -3.40
CA GLU A 116 15.35 0.76 -3.79
C GLU A 116 16.70 0.97 -3.12
N LYS A 117 17.24 2.20 -3.19
CA LYS A 117 18.51 2.55 -2.56
C LYS A 117 18.48 2.37 -1.03
N ARG A 118 17.30 2.52 -0.43
CA ARG A 118 17.06 2.36 1.01
C ARG A 118 16.67 0.93 1.40
N GLY A 119 16.49 0.02 0.44
CA GLY A 119 16.12 -1.37 0.68
C GLY A 119 14.66 -1.58 1.07
N TRP A 120 13.76 -0.64 0.80
CA TRP A 120 12.34 -0.84 1.10
C TRP A 120 11.73 -1.90 0.15
N PRO A 121 10.85 -2.78 0.66
CA PRO A 121 10.35 -3.92 -0.10
C PRO A 121 9.41 -3.48 -1.22
N LYS A 122 9.66 -3.99 -2.43
CA LYS A 122 8.73 -3.90 -3.57
C LYS A 122 7.67 -4.99 -3.57
N VAL A 123 7.96 -6.08 -2.87
CA VAL A 123 7.08 -7.25 -2.74
C VAL A 123 7.10 -7.60 -1.27
N VAL A 124 5.91 -7.72 -0.69
CA VAL A 124 5.69 -8.16 0.68
C VAL A 124 5.00 -9.51 0.60
N ASP A 125 5.44 -10.45 1.43
CA ASP A 125 4.77 -11.74 1.61
C ASP A 125 3.51 -11.55 2.44
N TRP A 126 2.40 -11.19 1.78
CA TRP A 126 1.14 -10.92 2.44
C TRP A 126 0.51 -12.19 3.04
N ASP A 127 0.81 -13.37 2.50
CA ASP A 127 0.29 -14.64 2.98
C ASP A 127 0.83 -14.95 4.39
N ASN A 128 2.09 -14.59 4.65
CA ASN A 128 2.73 -14.79 5.96
C ASN A 128 2.68 -13.53 6.86
N PHE A 129 2.15 -12.42 6.36
CA PHE A 129 2.17 -11.14 7.08
C PHE A 129 1.36 -11.20 8.38
N GLN A 130 0.20 -11.85 8.36
CA GLN A 130 -0.64 -12.04 9.55
C GLN A 130 0.06 -12.88 10.63
N GLU A 131 0.79 -13.94 10.24
CA GLU A 131 1.47 -14.81 11.20
C GLU A 131 2.58 -14.06 11.93
N ARG A 132 3.38 -13.26 11.19
CA ARG A 132 4.39 -12.37 11.79
C ARG A 132 3.79 -11.42 12.83
N ILE A 133 2.60 -10.88 12.57
CA ILE A 133 1.89 -10.02 13.52
C ILE A 133 1.44 -10.82 14.75
N LYS A 134 0.95 -12.05 14.55
CA LYS A 134 0.49 -12.95 15.62
C LYS A 134 1.63 -13.40 16.54
N GLU A 135 2.84 -13.58 16.00
CA GLU A 135 4.04 -13.88 16.79
C GLU A 135 4.37 -12.78 17.82
N MET A 136 3.93 -11.53 17.57
CA MET A 136 4.13 -10.38 18.47
C MET A 136 3.02 -10.23 19.54
N LYS A 137 2.10 -11.19 19.66
CA LYS A 137 0.95 -11.09 20.57
C LYS A 137 1.34 -10.80 22.02
N VAL A 138 2.36 -11.50 22.52
CA VAL A 138 2.82 -11.35 23.91
C VAL A 138 3.31 -9.93 24.18
N GLU A 139 4.08 -9.36 23.26
CA GLU A 139 4.58 -7.98 23.37
C GLU A 139 3.45 -6.94 23.34
N MET A 140 2.40 -7.20 22.56
CA MET A 140 1.20 -6.35 22.53
C MET A 140 0.38 -6.47 23.82
N GLU A 141 0.17 -7.68 24.35
CA GLU A 141 -0.50 -7.91 25.64
C GLU A 141 0.20 -7.16 26.76
N VAL A 142 1.54 -7.24 26.78
CA VAL A 142 2.37 -6.57 27.78
C VAL A 142 2.16 -5.04 27.77
N LEU A 143 1.95 -4.44 26.59
CA LEU A 143 1.60 -3.01 26.46
C LEU A 143 0.14 -2.72 26.84
N LEU A 144 -0.78 -3.56 26.38
CA LEU A 144 -2.22 -3.41 26.57
C LEU A 144 -2.59 -3.41 28.06
N TYR A 145 -2.09 -4.39 28.80
CA TYR A 145 -2.36 -4.56 30.24
C TYR A 145 -1.39 -3.79 31.15
N ASP A 146 -0.45 -3.03 30.58
CA ASP A 146 0.49 -2.17 31.30
C ASP A 146 1.26 -2.88 32.43
N HIS A 147 1.81 -4.04 32.10
CA HIS A 147 2.54 -4.84 33.07
C HIS A 147 3.65 -4.01 33.78
N VAL A 148 3.98 -4.38 35.01
CA VAL A 148 5.06 -3.74 35.75
C VAL A 148 6.37 -4.45 35.45
N PHE A 149 7.37 -3.72 34.99
CA PHE A 149 8.74 -4.23 34.98
C PHE A 149 9.47 -3.73 36.24
N VAL A 150 10.01 -4.69 37.00
CA VAL A 150 10.86 -4.40 38.15
C VAL A 150 12.30 -4.24 37.64
N THR A 151 12.84 -3.03 37.73
CA THR A 151 14.27 -2.83 37.49
C THR A 151 15.03 -3.08 38.79
N THR A 152 15.84 -4.13 38.83
CA THR A 152 16.73 -4.43 39.97
C THR A 152 18.02 -3.63 39.85
N SER A 153 18.00 -2.38 40.30
CA SER A 153 19.25 -1.68 40.65
C SER A 153 19.60 -1.97 42.11
N ARG A 154 20.88 -2.22 42.41
CA ARG A 154 21.40 -2.68 43.72
C ARG A 154 20.90 -1.91 44.95
N HIS A 155 20.33 -0.71 44.81
CA HIS A 155 19.93 0.16 45.91
C HIS A 155 18.55 0.84 45.79
N ASN A 156 17.69 0.49 44.82
CA ASN A 156 16.31 0.99 44.79
C ASN A 156 15.42 0.15 43.85
N GLN A 157 14.29 -0.36 44.35
CA GLN A 157 13.25 -0.94 43.50
C GLN A 157 12.41 0.22 42.96
N ASN A 158 12.47 0.47 41.65
CA ASN A 158 11.58 1.41 41.00
C ASN A 158 10.66 0.61 40.07
N GLU A 159 9.36 0.61 40.38
CA GLU A 159 8.33 0.01 39.53
C GLU A 159 8.10 0.95 38.34
N ALA A 160 8.49 0.50 37.16
CA ALA A 160 8.22 1.21 35.92
C ALA A 160 7.15 0.43 35.14
N ARG A 161 6.08 1.11 34.78
CA ARG A 161 5.03 0.58 33.92
C ARG A 161 5.51 0.48 32.46
N VAL A 162 5.19 -0.62 31.77
CA VAL A 162 5.69 -0.85 30.40
C VAL A 162 5.36 0.30 29.47
N ARG A 163 4.11 0.79 29.49
CA ARG A 163 3.67 1.79 28.51
C ARG A 163 4.50 3.07 28.55
N ASN A 164 5.09 3.41 29.69
CA ASN A 164 5.98 4.58 29.80
C ASN A 164 7.27 4.45 28.98
N SER A 165 7.62 3.24 28.55
CA SER A 165 8.73 2.98 27.61
C SER A 165 8.30 3.00 26.14
N SER A 166 7.00 2.93 25.85
CA SER A 166 6.49 3.02 24.48
C SER A 166 6.58 4.45 23.97
N HIS A 167 7.30 4.64 22.86
CA HIS A 167 7.40 5.92 22.17
C HIS A 167 6.01 6.43 21.76
N PHE A 168 5.15 5.53 21.28
CA PHE A 168 3.83 5.84 20.74
C PHE A 168 2.83 6.22 21.84
N TRP A 169 2.80 5.48 22.95
CA TRP A 169 1.99 5.86 24.13
C TRP A 169 2.36 7.24 24.66
N VAL A 170 3.65 7.49 24.88
CA VAL A 170 4.13 8.78 25.39
C VAL A 170 3.80 9.92 24.42
N GLN A 171 3.91 9.67 23.12
CA GLN A 171 3.54 10.65 22.10
C GLN A 171 2.03 10.91 22.08
N ALA A 172 1.19 9.87 22.14
CA ALA A 172 -0.26 9.99 22.18
C ALA A 172 -0.73 10.81 23.40
N LEU A 173 -0.20 10.51 24.59
CA LEU A 173 -0.49 11.29 25.81
C LEU A 173 -0.08 12.76 25.68
N LYS A 174 1.09 13.04 25.10
CA LYS A 174 1.54 14.43 24.85
C LYS A 174 0.56 15.16 23.94
N THR A 175 0.09 14.53 22.87
CA THR A 175 -0.90 15.11 21.96
C THR A 175 -2.20 15.45 22.69
N ILE A 176 -2.73 14.50 23.47
CA ILE A 176 -3.96 14.70 24.26
C ILE A 176 -3.80 15.81 25.29
N SER A 177 -2.65 15.86 25.98
CA SER A 177 -2.38 16.90 26.99
C SER A 177 -2.34 18.32 26.39
N LYS A 178 -1.85 18.47 25.15
CA LYS A 178 -1.73 19.75 24.46
C LYS A 178 -3.05 20.23 23.83
N GLN A 179 -3.88 19.30 23.38
CA GLN A 179 -5.12 19.60 22.65
C GLN A 179 -6.38 19.52 23.54
N GLY A 180 -6.25 19.06 24.79
CA GLY A 180 -7.37 18.81 25.70
C GLY A 180 -8.01 17.43 25.50
N ARG A 181 -8.97 17.05 26.36
CA ARG A 181 -9.78 15.83 26.16
C ARG A 181 -10.36 15.87 24.75
N MET A 182 -10.09 14.84 23.95
CA MET A 182 -10.37 14.68 22.51
C MET A 182 -11.84 14.91 22.12
N LYS A 183 -12.33 16.14 22.22
CA LYS A 183 -13.64 16.60 21.73
C LYS A 183 -13.40 17.42 20.48
N GLY A 184 -13.34 16.76 19.33
CA GLY A 184 -13.15 17.43 18.05
C GLY A 184 -12.98 16.45 16.90
N ASP A 185 -13.60 16.82 15.79
CA ASP A 185 -13.73 16.14 14.49
C ASP A 185 -12.50 15.31 14.07
N VAL A 186 -12.76 14.15 13.47
CA VAL A 186 -11.79 13.15 12.98
C VAL A 186 -10.73 13.81 12.09
N GLN A 187 -11.13 14.84 11.33
CA GLN A 187 -10.25 15.62 10.46
C GLN A 187 -9.16 16.42 11.24
N SER A 188 -9.45 16.88 12.46
CA SER A 188 -8.47 17.56 13.33
C SER A 188 -7.59 16.57 14.11
N ARG A 189 -8.06 15.32 14.29
CA ARG A 189 -7.28 14.19 14.85
C ARG A 189 -6.11 13.79 13.94
N MET A 190 -6.17 14.16 12.66
CA MET A 190 -5.26 13.73 11.59
C MET A 190 -4.12 14.69 11.26
N ALA A 191 -4.16 15.95 11.72
CA ALA A 191 -3.30 16.98 11.10
C ALA A 191 -1.81 16.93 11.49
N ASN A 192 -1.41 16.15 12.52
CA ASN A 192 -0.01 16.03 12.97
C ASN A 192 0.30 14.71 13.75
N PHE A 193 -0.24 13.57 13.31
CA PHE A 193 0.36 12.25 13.62
C PHE A 193 1.04 11.68 12.36
N ASP A 194 1.38 12.61 11.45
CA ASP A 194 1.76 12.50 10.04
C ASP A 194 2.24 11.10 9.71
N GLN A 195 1.65 10.46 8.71
CA GLN A 195 2.14 9.15 8.26
C GLN A 195 1.78 7.96 9.19
N SER A 196 0.76 8.06 10.08
CA SER A 196 0.26 7.06 11.06
C SER A 196 0.40 5.58 10.64
N LEU A 197 1.45 4.94 11.12
CA LEU A 197 2.36 4.14 10.30
C LEU A 197 1.92 2.71 10.02
N PRO A 198 1.97 2.37 8.72
CA PRO A 198 2.51 1.10 8.26
C PRO A 198 3.74 1.35 7.35
N GLY A 199 4.32 2.54 7.35
CA GLY A 199 5.55 2.86 6.61
C GLY A 199 5.50 2.42 5.14
N TYR A 200 6.48 1.61 4.73
CA TYR A 200 6.50 1.05 3.38
C TYR A 200 5.46 -0.05 3.13
N TYR A 201 4.72 -0.53 4.14
CA TYR A 201 3.61 -1.48 3.96
C TYR A 201 2.32 -0.81 3.49
N GLY A 202 2.22 0.53 3.53
CA GLY A 202 1.08 1.25 2.98
C GLY A 202 -0.26 0.93 3.64
N GLU A 203 -1.35 1.34 2.99
CA GLU A 203 -2.72 1.21 3.52
C GLU A 203 -3.16 -0.26 3.62
N LEU A 204 -2.70 -1.12 2.72
CA LEU A 204 -2.96 -2.55 2.81
C LEU A 204 -2.35 -3.15 4.10
N GLY A 205 -1.09 -2.81 4.39
CA GLY A 205 -0.46 -3.23 5.64
C GLY A 205 -1.18 -2.71 6.88
N TYR A 206 -1.68 -1.47 6.85
CA TYR A 206 -2.53 -0.95 7.92
C TYR A 206 -3.74 -1.83 8.17
N ALA A 207 -4.50 -2.14 7.11
CA ALA A 207 -5.74 -2.88 7.20
C ALA A 207 -5.50 -4.28 7.79
N ILE A 208 -4.48 -4.98 7.31
CA ILE A 208 -4.15 -6.32 7.81
C ILE A 208 -3.69 -6.27 9.27
N ILE A 209 -2.88 -5.28 9.66
CA ILE A 209 -2.47 -5.12 11.07
C ILE A 209 -3.68 -4.88 11.97
N LEU A 210 -4.56 -3.95 11.58
CA LEU A 210 -5.77 -3.64 12.36
C LEU A 210 -6.67 -4.87 12.53
N GLU A 211 -6.97 -5.57 11.44
CA GLU A 211 -7.78 -6.78 11.46
C GLU A 211 -7.15 -7.85 12.36
N THR A 212 -5.85 -8.11 12.20
CA THR A 212 -5.15 -9.12 12.99
C THR A 212 -5.14 -8.78 14.48
N ILE A 213 -4.96 -7.51 14.85
CA ILE A 213 -5.05 -7.06 16.25
C ILE A 213 -6.47 -7.28 16.79
N GLN A 214 -7.50 -6.97 16.03
CA GLN A 214 -8.90 -7.16 16.44
C GLN A 214 -9.26 -8.65 16.58
N GLU A 215 -8.67 -9.54 15.78
CA GLU A 215 -8.80 -10.99 15.95
C GLU A 215 -8.10 -11.48 17.23
N MET A 216 -6.90 -10.96 17.53
CA MET A 216 -6.13 -11.37 18.70
C MET A 216 -6.71 -10.85 20.03
N PHE A 217 -7.38 -9.70 19.98
CA PHE A 217 -7.88 -8.93 21.10
C PHE A 217 -9.34 -8.53 20.86
N PRO A 218 -10.28 -9.50 20.89
CA PRO A 218 -11.70 -9.22 20.68
C PRO A 218 -12.25 -8.35 21.79
N ALA A 219 -13.20 -7.47 21.47
CA ALA A 219 -13.72 -6.46 22.40
C ALA A 219 -14.26 -7.04 23.73
N ASP A 220 -14.83 -8.24 23.69
CA ASP A 220 -15.38 -8.93 24.87
C ASP A 220 -14.29 -9.33 25.88
N ASP A 221 -13.03 -9.43 25.46
CA ASP A 221 -11.89 -9.79 26.30
C ASP A 221 -11.15 -8.57 26.90
N LEU A 222 -11.61 -7.35 26.60
CA LEU A 222 -10.91 -6.10 26.95
C LEU A 222 -11.51 -5.33 28.14
N PHE A 223 -12.34 -6.00 28.95
CA PHE A 223 -13.10 -5.37 30.04
C PHE A 223 -12.23 -4.81 31.18
N ASP A 224 -11.01 -5.33 31.36
CA ASP A 224 -10.05 -4.94 32.38
C ASP A 224 -8.92 -4.05 31.82
N VAL A 225 -8.95 -3.72 30.53
CA VAL A 225 -7.98 -2.84 29.88
C VAL A 225 -8.23 -1.38 30.27
N VAL A 226 -7.26 -0.77 30.95
CA VAL A 226 -7.32 0.63 31.39
C VAL A 226 -6.35 1.49 30.59
N VAL A 227 -6.84 2.23 29.58
CA VAL A 227 -6.01 3.03 28.65
C VAL A 227 -6.27 4.55 28.72
N GLU A 228 -6.80 5.01 29.84
CA GLU A 228 -7.11 6.41 30.06
C GLU A 228 -5.86 7.31 29.87
N PRO A 229 -6.03 8.52 29.29
CA PRO A 229 -7.28 9.19 28.95
C PRO A 229 -7.89 8.80 27.59
N MET A 230 -7.34 7.81 26.89
CA MET A 230 -7.85 7.29 25.62
C MET A 230 -8.92 6.21 25.83
N ASN A 231 -9.65 5.88 24.76
CA ASN A 231 -10.41 4.64 24.68
C ASN A 231 -9.54 3.53 24.02
N VAL A 232 -10.02 2.28 24.05
CA VAL A 232 -9.31 1.13 23.49
C VAL A 232 -9.06 1.25 21.99
N GLN A 233 -10.01 1.78 21.23
CA GLN A 233 -9.85 1.98 19.79
C GLN A 233 -8.74 2.99 19.48
N ASP A 234 -8.73 4.13 20.18
CA ASP A 234 -7.66 5.13 20.07
C ASP A 234 -6.30 4.51 20.47
N PHE A 235 -6.28 3.63 21.48
CA PHE A 235 -5.06 2.92 21.86
C PHE A 235 -4.57 1.98 20.75
N PHE A 236 -5.45 1.27 20.06
CA PHE A 236 -5.08 0.43 18.92
C PHE A 236 -4.48 1.28 17.80
N GLU A 237 -5.20 2.34 17.39
CA GLU A 237 -4.80 3.19 16.27
C GLU A 237 -3.52 3.97 16.52
N TYR A 238 -3.33 4.51 17.73
CA TYR A 238 -2.21 5.41 18.03
C TYR A 238 -1.03 4.73 18.73
N VAL A 239 -1.21 3.50 19.24
CA VAL A 239 -0.16 2.79 19.97
C VAL A 239 0.10 1.42 19.37
N LEU A 240 -0.86 0.49 19.37
CA LEU A 240 -0.57 -0.89 18.96
C LEU A 240 -0.22 -1.01 17.47
N ILE A 241 -1.00 -0.41 16.56
CA ILE A 241 -0.71 -0.49 15.12
C ILE A 241 0.69 0.07 14.80
N PRO A 242 1.08 1.28 15.28
CA PRO A 242 2.44 1.77 15.08
C PRO A 242 3.53 0.92 15.73
N GLU A 243 3.29 0.32 16.90
CA GLU A 243 4.24 -0.61 17.55
C GLU A 243 4.49 -1.84 16.67
N VAL A 244 3.44 -2.43 16.12
CA VAL A 244 3.52 -3.58 15.21
C VAL A 244 4.27 -3.21 13.93
N ALA A 245 3.86 -2.12 13.27
CA ALA A 245 4.49 -1.69 12.03
C ALA A 245 6.00 -1.45 12.20
N VAL A 246 6.42 -0.85 13.31
CA VAL A 246 7.83 -0.60 13.60
C VAL A 246 8.58 -1.91 13.89
N ARG A 247 7.97 -2.87 14.59
CA ARG A 247 8.58 -4.18 14.84
C ARG A 247 8.78 -4.98 13.56
N LEU A 248 7.79 -4.98 12.66
CA LEU A 248 7.90 -5.58 11.33
C LEU A 248 9.05 -4.94 10.53
N ILE A 249 9.19 -3.61 10.60
CA ILE A 249 10.33 -2.90 9.98
C ILE A 249 11.65 -3.28 10.64
N MET A 250 11.67 -3.48 11.96
CA MET A 250 12.88 -3.92 12.65
C MET A 250 13.32 -5.32 12.20
N GLU A 251 12.37 -6.25 12.01
CA GLU A 251 12.65 -7.58 11.48
C GLU A 251 13.21 -7.51 10.06
N ASP A 252 12.54 -6.80 9.16
CA ASP A 252 12.94 -6.68 7.76
C ASP A 252 14.33 -6.04 7.59
N MET A 253 14.71 -5.16 8.52
CA MET A 253 15.94 -4.37 8.47
C MET A 253 17.03 -4.90 9.43
N ASP A 254 16.83 -6.05 10.09
CA ASP A 254 17.68 -6.63 11.14
C ASP A 254 18.10 -5.61 12.22
N LEU A 255 17.15 -4.77 12.65
CA LEU A 255 17.36 -3.73 13.66
C LEU A 255 17.06 -4.28 15.06
N LYS A 256 17.91 -3.94 16.04
CA LYS A 256 17.82 -4.48 17.41
C LYS A 256 17.93 -3.39 18.46
N GLY A 257 17.26 -3.63 19.60
CA GLY A 257 17.29 -2.73 20.76
C GLY A 257 16.68 -1.36 20.49
N GLN A 258 16.90 -0.44 21.43
CA GLN A 258 16.31 0.91 21.41
C GLN A 258 16.78 1.75 20.23
N ASP A 259 18.06 1.64 19.84
CA ASP A 259 18.58 2.33 18.65
C ASP A 259 17.94 1.81 17.37
N GLY A 260 17.68 0.49 17.30
CA GLY A 260 16.95 -0.14 16.21
C GLY A 260 15.51 0.38 16.12
N MET A 261 14.82 0.43 17.26
CA MET A 261 13.47 0.99 17.36
C MET A 261 13.40 2.44 16.85
N ALA A 262 14.31 3.31 17.30
CA ALA A 262 14.35 4.70 16.86
C ALA A 262 14.60 4.83 15.35
N LYS A 263 15.45 3.97 14.78
CA LYS A 263 15.69 3.92 13.32
C LYS A 263 14.44 3.43 12.57
N ALA A 264 13.78 2.38 13.06
CA ALA A 264 12.58 1.84 12.43
C ALA A 264 11.41 2.84 12.44
N VAL A 265 11.20 3.59 13.54
CA VAL A 265 10.25 4.71 13.59
C VAL A 265 10.56 5.75 12.51
N LYS A 266 11.83 6.07 12.29
CA LYS A 266 12.25 7.02 11.25
C LYS A 266 12.02 6.44 9.84
N ILE A 267 12.34 5.18 9.61
CA ILE A 267 12.09 4.49 8.33
C ILE A 267 10.59 4.51 8.02
N ALA A 268 9.75 4.14 8.98
CA ALA A 268 8.31 4.15 8.82
C ALA A 268 7.83 5.53 8.34
N LYS A 269 8.28 6.59 8.99
CA LYS A 269 7.90 7.97 8.64
C LYS A 269 8.35 8.32 7.22
N GLU A 270 9.62 8.11 6.93
CA GLU A 270 10.18 8.47 5.62
C GLU A 270 9.59 7.64 4.46
N SER A 271 9.09 6.44 4.75
CA SER A 271 8.59 5.49 3.74
C SER A 271 7.08 5.52 3.52
N TRP A 272 6.33 6.30 4.27
CA TRP A 272 4.87 6.33 4.15
C TRP A 272 4.36 6.69 2.76
N SER A 273 4.93 7.71 2.12
CA SER A 273 4.51 8.09 0.75
C SER A 273 4.90 7.06 -0.29
N TYR A 274 5.87 6.20 0.02
CA TYR A 274 6.19 5.03 -0.80
C TYR A 274 5.12 3.97 -0.62
N GLY A 275 4.87 3.55 0.63
CA GLY A 275 3.88 2.51 0.95
C GLY A 275 2.48 2.84 0.47
N SER A 276 1.99 4.07 0.66
CA SER A 276 0.62 4.45 0.27
C SER A 276 0.34 4.35 -1.23
N GLN A 277 1.37 4.45 -2.07
CA GLN A 277 1.25 4.31 -3.52
C GLN A 277 1.62 2.91 -4.02
N MET A 278 2.46 2.20 -3.27
CA MET A 278 2.90 0.85 -3.60
C MET A 278 1.87 -0.21 -3.19
N PHE A 279 1.23 -0.03 -2.03
CA PHE A 279 0.31 -0.96 -1.42
C PHE A 279 -0.94 -0.22 -0.89
N PRO A 280 -1.79 0.32 -1.78
CA PRO A 280 -3.06 0.93 -1.41
C PRO A 280 -4.05 -0.13 -0.88
N ALA A 281 -5.03 0.29 -0.08
CA ALA A 281 -6.18 -0.57 0.22
C ALA A 281 -7.12 -0.60 -1.01
N GLU A 282 -7.61 -1.78 -1.38
CA GLU A 282 -8.52 -1.96 -2.54
C GLU A 282 -9.89 -1.31 -2.34
#